data_AF-A0A7S0EB74-F1
#
_entry.id   AF-A0A7S0EB74-F1
#
_cell.length_a   1.000
_cell.length_b   1.000
_cell.length_c   1.000
_cell.angle_alpha   90.00
_cell.angle_beta   90.00
_cell.angle_gamma   90.00
#
_symmetry.space_group_name_H-M   'P 1'
#
loop_
_entity.id
_entity.type
_entity.pdbx_description
1 polymer ?
#
loop_
_entity_poly.entity_id
_entity_poly.type
_entity_poly.pdbx_seq_one_letter_code
_entity_poly.pdbx_strand_id
1 'polypeptide(L)'
;GARAKAARDKHAAAVAEAFFGEGKQHNTAGDFWAAREYFEHAYVAAPRNAFLLSVANMQVKLHEPESAAEIYKQMLDKEAGSTEKELEMARRKLGETEALLQPLAAEALMQ
;
A
#
# COMPACT_ATOMS: atom_id res chain seq x y z
N GLY A 1 21.89 15.96 -18.62
CA GLY A 1 21.09 17.18 -18.87
C GLY A 1 19.62 16.91 -18.63
N ALA A 2 18.82 17.98 -18.43
CA ALA A 2 17.40 17.90 -18.05
C ALA A 2 16.56 16.95 -18.93
N ARG A 3 16.78 16.93 -20.25
CA ARG A 3 16.09 16.04 -21.20
C ARG A 3 16.33 14.55 -20.94
N ALA A 4 17.56 14.18 -20.56
CA ALA A 4 17.88 12.78 -20.24
C ALA A 4 17.25 12.35 -18.91
N LYS A 5 17.17 13.26 -17.92
CA LYS A 5 16.46 13.01 -16.66
C LYS A 5 14.97 12.79 -16.92
N ALA A 6 14.32 13.71 -17.66
CA ALA A 6 12.89 13.59 -17.99
C ALA A 6 12.56 12.28 -18.75
N ALA A 7 13.44 11.84 -19.66
CA ALA A 7 13.25 10.57 -20.36
C ALA A 7 13.33 9.36 -19.41
N ARG A 8 14.26 9.37 -18.44
CA ARG A 8 14.36 8.32 -17.42
C ARG A 8 13.15 8.32 -16.50
N ASP A 9 12.73 9.49 -16.02
CA ASP A 9 11.56 9.63 -15.15
C ASP A 9 10.27 9.13 -15.85
N LYS A 10 10.12 9.46 -17.14
CA LYS A 10 9.00 8.95 -17.96
C LYS A 10 9.05 7.43 -18.13
N HIS A 11 10.23 6.86 -18.36
CA HIS A 11 10.39 5.41 -18.47
C HIS A 11 10.07 4.71 -17.15
N ALA A 12 10.58 5.24 -16.04
CA ALA A 12 10.31 4.75 -14.70
C ALA A 12 8.80 4.76 -14.37
N ALA A 13 8.11 5.85 -14.72
CA ALA A 13 6.65 5.93 -14.56
C ALA A 13 5.91 4.87 -15.40
N ALA A 14 6.32 4.62 -16.64
CA ALA A 14 5.71 3.60 -17.48
C ALA A 14 5.93 2.18 -16.94
N VAL A 15 7.13 1.89 -16.43
CA VAL A 15 7.45 0.62 -15.77
C VAL A 15 6.60 0.43 -14.51
N ALA A 16 6.47 1.49 -13.70
CA ALA A 16 5.65 1.45 -12.49
C ALA A 16 4.17 1.16 -12.78
N GLU A 17 3.60 1.81 -13.82
CA GLU A 17 2.22 1.55 -14.23
C GLU A 17 2.01 0.13 -14.76
N ALA A 18 3.01 -0.46 -15.44
CA ALA A 18 2.94 -1.86 -15.87
C ALA A 18 2.90 -2.81 -14.66
N PHE A 19 3.80 -2.64 -13.70
CA PHE A 19 3.78 -3.43 -12.45
C PHE A 19 2.48 -3.23 -11.67
N PHE A 20 1.99 -1.99 -11.57
CA PHE A 20 0.72 -1.72 -10.91
C PHE A 20 -0.47 -2.37 -11.62
N GLY A 21 -0.42 -2.46 -12.95
CA GLY A 21 -1.37 -3.21 -13.77
C GLY A 21 -1.42 -4.69 -13.38
N GLU A 22 -0.27 -5.35 -13.35
CA GLU A 22 -0.14 -6.77 -12.96
C GLU A 22 -0.58 -7.00 -11.51
N GLY A 23 -0.16 -6.15 -10.57
CA GLY A 23 -0.56 -6.25 -9.17
C GLY A 23 -2.09 -6.17 -8.98
N LYS A 24 -2.78 -5.34 -9.77
CA LYS A 24 -4.26 -5.31 -9.76
C LYS A 24 -4.87 -6.60 -10.28
N GLN A 25 -4.30 -7.20 -11.32
CA GLN A 25 -4.80 -8.49 -11.85
C GLN A 25 -4.67 -9.60 -10.80
N HIS A 26 -3.51 -9.72 -10.15
CA HIS A 26 -3.29 -10.69 -9.07
C HIS A 26 -4.21 -10.42 -7.86
N ASN A 27 -4.41 -9.16 -7.47
CA ASN A 27 -5.35 -8.80 -6.41
C ASN A 27 -6.79 -9.21 -6.74
N THR A 28 -7.23 -9.01 -7.99
CA THR A 28 -8.54 -9.49 -8.45
C THR A 28 -8.64 -11.01 -8.45
N ALA A 29 -7.55 -11.71 -8.78
CA ALA A 29 -7.46 -13.17 -8.74
C ALA A 29 -7.38 -13.75 -7.32
N GLY A 30 -7.23 -12.92 -6.29
CA GLY A 30 -7.04 -13.36 -4.90
C GLY A 30 -5.61 -13.76 -4.54
N ASP A 31 -4.66 -13.58 -5.47
CA ASP A 31 -3.25 -13.84 -5.25
C ASP A 31 -2.60 -12.61 -4.60
N PHE A 32 -2.84 -12.45 -3.30
CA PHE A 32 -2.41 -11.26 -2.56
C PHE A 32 -0.89 -11.21 -2.36
N TRP A 33 -0.20 -12.36 -2.37
CA TRP A 33 1.27 -12.41 -2.32
C TRP A 33 1.88 -11.79 -3.57
N ALA A 34 1.53 -12.29 -4.76
CA ALA A 34 2.05 -11.73 -6.00
C ALA A 34 1.59 -10.28 -6.21
N ALA A 35 0.34 -9.96 -5.83
CA ALA A 35 -0.15 -8.59 -5.90
C ALA A 35 0.73 -7.63 -5.09
N ARG A 36 1.12 -8.03 -3.86
CA ARG A 36 2.00 -7.23 -3.00
C ARG A 36 3.35 -7.00 -3.68
N GLU A 37 3.99 -8.05 -4.18
CA GLU A 37 5.30 -7.96 -4.85
C GLU A 37 5.25 -7.01 -6.06
N TYR A 38 4.21 -7.10 -6.89
CA TYR A 38 4.04 -6.19 -8.01
C TYR A 38 3.81 -4.74 -7.58
N PHE A 39 3.05 -4.49 -6.51
CA PHE A 39 2.88 -3.13 -5.99
C PHE A 39 4.18 -2.57 -5.39
N GLU A 40 4.99 -3.40 -4.74
CA GLU A 40 6.33 -3.01 -4.26
C GLU A 40 7.26 -2.66 -5.42
N HIS A 41 7.26 -3.47 -6.49
CA HIS A 41 8.01 -3.17 -7.71
C HIS A 41 7.56 -1.87 -8.38
N ALA A 42 6.24 -1.59 -8.41
CA ALA A 42 5.71 -0.32 -8.89
C ALA A 42 6.24 0.86 -8.07
N TYR A 43 6.26 0.73 -6.74
CA TYR A 43 6.78 1.76 -5.84
C TYR A 43 8.28 2.00 -6.01
N VAL A 44 9.09 0.93 -6.14
CA VAL A 44 10.54 1.04 -6.40
C VAL A 44 10.81 1.71 -7.74
N ALA A 45 10.01 1.42 -8.78
CA ALA A 45 10.15 2.03 -10.09
C ALA A 45 9.79 3.52 -10.07
N ALA A 46 8.68 3.90 -9.47
CA ALA A 46 8.28 5.30 -9.31
C ALA A 46 7.49 5.51 -8.00
N PRO A 47 8.13 6.07 -6.95
CA PRO A 47 7.50 6.22 -5.64
C PRO A 47 6.21 7.04 -5.70
N ARG A 48 5.08 6.42 -5.34
CA ARG A 48 3.75 7.05 -5.24
C ARG A 48 2.97 6.44 -4.09
N ASN A 49 2.21 7.28 -3.40
CA ASN A 49 1.43 6.89 -2.23
C ASN A 49 0.31 5.90 -2.57
N ALA A 50 -0.30 5.99 -3.75
CA ALA A 50 -1.22 4.98 -4.26
C ALA A 50 -0.64 3.54 -4.29
N PHE A 51 0.65 3.39 -4.58
CA PHE A 51 1.31 2.07 -4.62
C PHE A 51 1.53 1.55 -3.20
N LEU A 52 2.05 2.39 -2.28
CA LEU A 52 2.19 2.02 -0.86
C LEU A 52 0.86 1.64 -0.21
N LEU A 53 -0.20 2.40 -0.50
CA LEU A 53 -1.55 2.07 -0.05
C LEU A 53 -1.98 0.68 -0.52
N SER A 54 -1.62 0.32 -1.75
CA SER A 54 -1.95 -0.99 -2.32
C SER A 54 -1.13 -2.12 -1.67
N VAL A 55 0.15 -1.88 -1.37
CA VAL A 55 0.99 -2.80 -0.57
C VAL A 55 0.37 -3.04 0.80
N ALA A 56 0.05 -1.99 1.55
CA ALA A 56 -0.56 -2.09 2.87
C ALA A 56 -1.91 -2.82 2.84
N ASN A 57 -2.73 -2.56 1.81
CA ASN A 57 -3.99 -3.30 1.63
C ASN A 57 -3.76 -4.79 1.41
N MET A 58 -2.70 -5.20 0.69
CA MET A 58 -2.39 -6.62 0.51
C MET A 58 -1.88 -7.24 1.81
N GLN A 59 -1.07 -6.53 2.59
CA GLN A 59 -0.61 -7.00 3.91
C GLN A 59 -1.78 -7.30 4.86
N VAL A 60 -2.81 -6.44 4.90
CA VAL A 60 -4.04 -6.74 5.66
C VAL A 60 -4.69 -8.05 5.19
N LYS A 61 -4.80 -8.25 3.88
CA LYS A 61 -5.38 -9.48 3.30
C LYS A 61 -4.53 -10.73 3.52
N LEU A 62 -3.22 -10.56 3.74
CA LEU A 62 -2.27 -11.60 4.06
C LEU A 62 -2.16 -11.89 5.57
N HIS A 63 -3.01 -11.25 6.39
CA HIS A 63 -2.97 -11.35 7.85
C HIS A 63 -1.66 -10.83 8.46
N GLU A 64 -1.11 -9.77 7.87
CA GLU A 64 0.05 -9.01 8.36
C GLU A 64 -0.36 -7.57 8.78
N PRO A 65 -1.32 -7.40 9.72
CA PRO A 65 -1.86 -6.09 10.07
C PRO A 65 -0.84 -5.14 10.70
N GLU A 66 0.18 -5.64 11.38
CA GLU A 66 1.25 -4.82 11.98
C GLU A 66 2.01 -4.04 10.90
N SER A 67 2.48 -4.74 9.87
CA SER A 67 3.20 -4.13 8.75
C SER A 67 2.32 -3.16 7.96
N ALA A 68 1.04 -3.51 7.77
CA ALA A 68 0.10 -2.62 7.10
C ALA A 68 -0.10 -1.30 7.88
N ALA A 69 -0.26 -1.38 9.20
CA ALA A 69 -0.43 -0.22 10.07
C ALA A 69 0.80 0.71 10.01
N GLU A 70 2.01 0.17 9.99
CA GLU A 70 3.23 0.96 9.84
C GLU A 70 3.27 1.74 8.53
N ILE A 71 2.88 1.13 7.40
CA ILE A 71 2.84 1.82 6.11
C ILE A 71 1.79 2.94 6.14
N TYR A 72 0.58 2.69 6.65
CA TYR A 72 -0.43 3.75 6.75
C TYR A 72 0.05 4.91 7.63
N LYS A 73 0.70 4.64 8.76
CA LYS A 73 1.30 5.68 9.63
C LYS A 73 2.33 6.51 8.86
N GLN A 74 3.24 5.86 8.15
CA GLN A 74 4.25 6.56 7.34
C GLN A 74 3.63 7.45 6.25
N MET A 75 2.52 7.03 5.64
CA MET A 75 1.81 7.85 4.64
C MET A 75 1.18 9.10 5.25
N LEU A 76 0.73 9.02 6.50
CA LEU A 76 0.14 10.15 7.23
C LEU A 76 1.21 11.11 7.76
N ASP A 77 2.37 10.59 8.17
CA ASP A 77 3.49 11.43 8.65
C ASP A 77 4.15 12.22 7.51
N LYS A 78 4.20 11.65 6.31
CA LYS A 78 4.89 12.22 5.13
C LYS A 78 3.92 12.85 4.13
N GLU A 79 2.95 13.65 4.59
CA GLU A 79 1.88 14.26 3.77
C GLU A 79 2.33 14.82 2.39
N ALA A 80 3.60 15.20 2.26
CA ALA A 80 4.24 15.58 1.00
C ALA A 80 4.01 14.54 -0.13
N GLY A 81 3.19 14.91 -1.10
CA GLY A 81 2.91 14.12 -2.30
C GLY A 81 1.69 13.21 -2.20
N SER A 82 1.01 13.17 -1.05
CA SER A 82 -0.31 12.56 -0.91
C SER A 82 -1.41 13.53 -1.33
N THR A 83 -2.43 13.01 -1.99
CA THR A 83 -3.72 13.69 -2.14
C THR A 83 -4.54 13.52 -0.86
N GLU A 84 -5.46 14.46 -0.59
CA GLU A 84 -6.38 14.35 0.57
C GLU A 84 -7.14 13.02 0.57
N LYS A 85 -7.56 12.54 -0.61
CA LYS A 85 -8.24 11.25 -0.75
C LYS A 85 -7.37 10.05 -0.32
N GLU A 86 -6.08 10.09 -0.63
CA GLU A 86 -5.14 9.04 -0.20
C GLU A 86 -4.93 9.08 1.31
N LEU A 87 -4.84 10.28 1.90
CA LEU A 87 -4.73 10.46 3.35
C LEU A 87 -6.00 10.02 4.08
N GLU A 88 -7.18 10.38 3.59
CA GLU A 88 -8.47 9.90 4.12
C GLU A 88 -8.56 8.37 4.07
N MET A 89 -8.14 7.77 2.95
CA MET A 89 -8.14 6.32 2.82
C MET A 89 -7.14 5.67 3.78
N ALA A 90 -5.94 6.22 3.92
CA ALA A 90 -4.93 5.74 4.86
C ALA A 90 -5.41 5.85 6.32
N ARG A 91 -6.03 6.97 6.72
CA ARG A 91 -6.62 7.13 8.07
C ARG A 91 -7.69 6.09 8.35
N ARG A 92 -8.63 5.90 7.41
CA ARG A 92 -9.69 4.89 7.56
C ARG A 92 -9.11 3.49 7.67
N LYS A 93 -8.19 3.15 6.77
CA LYS A 93 -7.55 1.83 6.73
C LYS A 93 -6.67 1.57 7.95
N LEU A 94 -6.00 2.59 8.47
CA LEU A 94 -5.23 2.49 9.70
C LEU A 94 -6.16 2.14 10.86
N GLY A 95 -7.27 2.85 11.03
CA GLY A 95 -8.25 2.54 12.09
C GLY A 95 -8.84 1.13 11.97
N GLU A 96 -9.18 0.69 10.75
CA GLU A 96 -9.62 -0.69 10.49
C GLU A 96 -8.53 -1.72 10.87
N THR A 97 -7.27 -1.43 10.56
CA THR A 97 -6.14 -2.33 10.81
C THR A 97 -5.77 -2.38 12.29
N GLU A 98 -5.78 -1.23 12.98
CA GLU A 98 -5.52 -1.16 14.43
C GLU A 98 -6.60 -1.89 15.23
N ALA A 99 -7.85 -1.93 14.74
CA ALA A 99 -8.89 -2.74 15.34
C ALA A 99 -8.61 -4.25 15.26
N LEU A 100 -7.91 -4.72 14.20
CA LEU A 100 -7.46 -6.12 14.10
C LEU A 100 -6.32 -6.44 15.07
N LEU A 101 -5.53 -5.43 15.44
CA LEU A 101 -4.39 -5.53 16.37
C LEU A 101 -4.80 -5.42 17.83
N GLN A 102 -6.00 -4.91 18.13
CA GLN A 102 -6.49 -4.93 19.50
C GLN A 102 -6.59 -6.39 19.96
N PRO A 103 -6.02 -6.75 21.13
CA PRO A 103 -6.31 -8.05 21.70
C PRO A 103 -7.83 -8.16 21.79
N LEU A 104 -8.39 -9.25 21.24
CA LEU A 104 -9.81 -9.57 21.36
C LEU A 104 -10.20 -9.44 22.83
N ALA A 105 -10.77 -8.31 23.22
CA ALA A 105 -11.23 -8.06 24.57
C ALA A 105 -12.53 -8.84 24.79
N ALA A 106 -12.49 -10.17 24.65
CA ALA A 106 -13.66 -11.04 24.74
C ALA A 106 -13.35 -12.55 24.82
N GLU A 107 -12.20 -12.98 25.34
CA GLU A 107 -12.21 -14.20 26.19
C GLU A 107 -12.59 -13.83 27.64
N ALA A 108 -13.41 -12.80 27.81
CA ALA A 108 -14.08 -12.47 29.06
C ALA A 108 -15.43 -13.20 29.25
N LEU A 109 -15.78 -14.19 28.42
CA LEU A 109 -17.08 -14.88 28.48
C LEU A 109 -17.03 -16.40 28.24
N MET A 110 -15.93 -17.09 28.61
CA MET A 110 -15.99 -18.54 28.89
C MET A 110 -15.88 -18.81 30.40
N GLN A 111 -16.73 -18.11 31.15
CA GLN A 111 -17.38 -18.72 32.31
C GLN A 111 -18.36 -19.78 31.84
#